data_AF-A0A6B1GHU3-F1
#
_entry.id   AF-A0A6B1GHU3-F1
#
_cell.length_a   1.000
_cell.length_b   1.000
_cell.length_c   1.000
_cell.angle_alpha   90.00
_cell.angle_beta   90.00
_cell.angle_gamma   90.00
#
_symmetry.space_group_name_H-M   'P 1'
#
loop_
_entity.id
_entity.type
_entity.pdbx_description
1 polymer ?
#
loop_
_entity_poly.entity_id
_entity_poly.type
_entity_poly.pdbx_seq_one_letter_code
_entity_poly.pdbx_strand_id
1 'polypeptide(L)'
;MIDRLRKIPLVRVAVFAAALIALLAAACGDGAPSKDEPDAYTKHVVQEALDRYEDDGRQAVVDYYNTAESIDGQWYVFILDEDAVIISHAPTPADIGRSLYDDLGVDVTGYAFGPHMAAATESGRWISYVYLNPQSGAAETKHSWVVRRDGLYFGSGWYEVTPGAAETPHSRAQPDVNTRYFEQQALDRLEAE
;
A
#
# COMPACT_ATOMS: atom_id res chain seq x y z
N MET A 1 -25.70 -19.63 -74.82
CA MET A 1 -24.43 -19.45 -74.08
C MET A 1 -24.03 -18.00 -74.27
N ILE A 2 -23.81 -17.24 -73.19
CA ILE A 2 -23.65 -15.76 -73.15
C ILE A 2 -25.04 -15.09 -73.33
N ASP A 3 -25.62 -14.32 -72.40
CA ASP A 3 -25.06 -13.18 -71.66
C ASP A 3 -25.86 -12.93 -70.36
N ARG A 4 -25.16 -12.80 -69.23
CA ARG A 4 -25.71 -12.28 -67.96
C ARG A 4 -25.46 -10.78 -67.96
N LEU A 5 -26.46 -9.94 -67.67
CA LEU A 5 -26.31 -8.74 -66.83
C LEU A 5 -27.63 -7.95 -66.73
N ARG A 6 -27.81 -7.33 -65.55
CA ARG A 6 -28.73 -6.21 -65.21
C ARG A 6 -30.21 -6.59 -65.00
N LYS A 7 -30.89 -6.31 -63.88
CA LYS A 7 -30.71 -5.41 -62.71
C LYS A 7 -31.60 -5.93 -61.57
N ILE A 8 -31.15 -5.92 -60.31
CA ILE A 8 -32.07 -5.84 -59.15
C ILE A 8 -31.49 -4.81 -58.17
N PRO A 9 -32.28 -3.82 -57.73
CA PRO A 9 -31.78 -2.65 -57.02
C PRO A 9 -31.53 -2.88 -55.53
N LEU A 10 -30.55 -2.11 -55.05
CA LEU A 10 -30.23 -1.76 -53.67
C LEU A 10 -31.48 -1.55 -52.79
N VAL A 11 -31.82 -2.50 -51.90
CA VAL A 11 -32.61 -2.22 -50.70
C VAL A 11 -32.09 -3.06 -49.54
N ARG A 12 -31.20 -2.43 -48.74
CA ARG A 12 -31.13 -2.51 -47.27
C ARG A 12 -31.18 -3.91 -46.65
N VAL A 13 -29.99 -4.53 -46.54
CA VAL A 13 -29.70 -5.54 -45.52
C VAL A 13 -29.69 -4.83 -44.16
N ALA A 14 -30.76 -5.01 -43.39
CA ALA A 14 -30.82 -4.67 -41.97
C ALA A 14 -31.68 -5.71 -41.27
N VAL A 15 -31.11 -6.89 -41.01
CA VAL A 15 -31.68 -7.88 -40.11
C VAL A 15 -30.79 -7.93 -38.88
N PHE A 16 -31.37 -7.44 -37.80
CA PHE A 16 -30.92 -7.38 -36.43
C PHE A 16 -30.05 -8.60 -35.99
N ALA A 17 -28.75 -8.39 -35.85
CA ALA A 17 -27.88 -9.22 -35.02
C ALA A 17 -27.92 -8.69 -33.57
N ALA A 18 -29.06 -8.84 -32.91
CA ALA A 18 -29.25 -8.52 -31.50
C ALA A 18 -29.30 -9.81 -30.67
N ALA A 19 -28.18 -10.55 -30.63
CA ALA A 19 -28.04 -11.74 -29.80
C ALA A 19 -26.56 -12.16 -29.64
N LEU A 20 -25.66 -11.24 -29.27
CA LEU A 20 -24.31 -11.62 -28.83
C LEU A 20 -23.60 -10.54 -27.99
N ILE A 21 -24.31 -9.88 -27.06
CA ILE A 21 -23.68 -9.04 -26.02
C ILE A 21 -24.43 -9.28 -24.71
N ALA A 22 -24.32 -10.49 -24.17
CA ALA A 22 -24.78 -10.82 -22.81
C ALA A 22 -24.15 -12.14 -22.39
N LEU A 23 -22.86 -12.16 -22.05
CA LEU A 23 -22.26 -13.03 -21.03
C LEU A 23 -20.75 -12.74 -20.91
N LEU A 24 -20.39 -11.68 -20.20
CA LEU A 24 -19.09 -11.54 -19.54
C LEU A 24 -19.24 -10.57 -18.36
N ALA A 25 -20.23 -10.87 -17.51
CA ALA A 25 -20.38 -10.27 -16.20
C ALA A 25 -20.54 -11.43 -15.21
N ALA A 26 -19.42 -11.96 -14.73
CA ALA A 26 -19.32 -12.77 -13.50
C ALA A 26 -17.88 -13.29 -13.36
N ALA A 27 -17.00 -12.45 -12.79
CA ALA A 27 -15.93 -12.83 -11.86
C ALA A 27 -15.02 -11.61 -11.58
N CYS A 28 -15.58 -10.50 -11.09
CA CYS A 28 -14.80 -9.70 -10.15
C CYS A 28 -14.92 -10.46 -8.83
N GLY A 29 -13.81 -11.00 -8.34
CA GLY A 29 -13.77 -11.49 -6.97
C GLY A 29 -13.83 -10.26 -6.06
N ASP A 30 -15.02 -9.90 -5.60
CA ASP A 30 -15.28 -8.70 -4.78
C ASP A 30 -14.86 -8.90 -3.31
N GLY A 31 -13.66 -9.42 -3.09
CA GLY A 31 -13.10 -9.62 -1.75
C GLY A 31 -11.64 -9.19 -1.72
N ALA A 32 -11.22 -8.62 -0.58
CA ALA A 32 -9.82 -8.40 -0.29
C ALA A 32 -9.02 -9.71 -0.50
N PRO A 33 -7.78 -9.64 -1.04
CA PRO A 33 -6.90 -10.81 -1.09
C PRO A 33 -6.71 -11.45 0.30
N SER A 34 -6.30 -12.73 0.34
CA SER A 34 -5.96 -13.36 1.62
C SER A 34 -4.69 -12.73 2.21
N LYS A 35 -4.61 -12.61 3.54
CA LYS A 35 -3.38 -12.23 4.25
C LYS A 35 -2.26 -13.25 4.12
N ASP A 36 -2.59 -14.48 3.72
CA ASP A 36 -1.61 -15.51 3.35
C ASP A 36 -0.92 -15.22 1.99
N GLU A 37 -1.41 -14.23 1.25
CA GLU A 37 -0.81 -13.69 0.02
C GLU A 37 -0.32 -12.25 0.29
N PRO A 38 0.77 -12.08 1.06
CA PRO A 38 1.11 -10.79 1.67
C PRO A 38 1.35 -9.69 0.63
N ASP A 39 1.93 -10.02 -0.53
CA ASP A 39 2.12 -9.06 -1.63
C ASP A 39 0.80 -8.57 -2.22
N ALA A 40 -0.16 -9.47 -2.44
CA ALA A 40 -1.46 -9.12 -2.99
C ALA A 40 -2.26 -8.30 -1.98
N TYR A 41 -2.25 -8.70 -0.71
CA TYR A 41 -2.91 -7.98 0.36
C TYR A 41 -2.32 -6.58 0.57
N THR A 42 -0.99 -6.43 0.52
CA THR A 42 -0.33 -5.12 0.62
C THR A 42 -0.77 -4.18 -0.48
N LYS A 43 -0.81 -4.66 -1.73
CA LYS A 43 -1.29 -3.86 -2.87
C LYS A 43 -2.74 -3.44 -2.69
N HIS A 44 -3.57 -4.33 -2.17
CA HIS A 44 -4.97 -4.01 -1.84
C HIS A 44 -5.07 -2.91 -0.78
N VAL A 45 -4.33 -3.00 0.33
CA VAL A 45 -4.32 -1.95 1.37
C VAL A 45 -3.87 -0.58 0.82
N VAL A 46 -2.84 -0.56 -0.04
CA VAL A 46 -2.42 0.68 -0.70
C VAL A 46 -3.48 1.19 -1.66
N GLN A 47 -4.15 0.29 -2.39
CA GLN A 47 -5.25 0.68 -3.28
C GLN A 47 -6.42 1.28 -2.51
N GLU A 48 -6.82 0.70 -1.38
CA GLU A 48 -7.87 1.28 -0.52
C GLU A 48 -7.49 2.68 -0.02
N ALA A 49 -6.21 2.92 0.29
CA ALA A 49 -5.73 4.24 0.69
C ALA A 49 -5.82 5.27 -0.43
N LEU A 50 -5.49 4.85 -1.65
CA LEU A 50 -5.62 5.67 -2.84
C LEU A 50 -7.09 5.97 -3.15
N ASP A 51 -7.96 4.96 -3.10
CA ASP A 51 -9.40 5.13 -3.35
C ASP A 51 -10.01 6.10 -2.33
N ARG A 52 -9.65 5.96 -1.05
CA ARG A 52 -10.07 6.90 -0.01
C ARG A 52 -9.52 8.31 -0.24
N TYR A 53 -8.33 8.45 -0.81
CA TYR A 53 -7.75 9.74 -1.13
C TYR A 53 -8.51 10.43 -2.26
N GLU A 54 -8.93 9.69 -3.27
CA GLU A 54 -9.76 10.22 -4.36
C GLU A 54 -11.14 10.65 -3.85
N ASP A 55 -11.73 9.91 -2.91
CA ASP A 55 -13.07 10.17 -2.39
C ASP A 55 -13.10 11.29 -1.33
N ASP A 56 -12.17 11.25 -0.36
CA ASP A 56 -12.20 12.09 0.84
C ASP A 56 -11.16 13.24 0.80
N GLY A 57 -10.15 13.13 -0.06
CA GLY A 57 -9.06 14.10 -0.20
C GLY A 57 -7.93 13.99 0.84
N ARG A 58 -6.86 14.76 0.61
CA ARG A 58 -5.58 14.68 1.35
C ARG A 58 -5.73 14.68 2.87
N GLN A 59 -6.39 15.70 3.44
CA GLN A 59 -6.41 15.87 4.89
C GLN A 59 -7.15 14.73 5.58
N ALA A 60 -8.32 14.34 5.08
CA ALA A 60 -9.12 13.27 5.66
C ALA A 60 -8.39 11.93 5.66
N VAL A 61 -7.65 11.63 4.58
CA VAL A 61 -6.85 10.40 4.49
C VAL A 61 -5.64 10.41 5.42
N VAL A 62 -4.94 11.55 5.53
CA VAL A 62 -3.85 11.71 6.49
C VAL A 62 -4.36 11.56 7.93
N ASP A 63 -5.52 12.15 8.26
CA ASP A 63 -6.11 12.03 9.59
C ASP A 63 -6.50 10.57 9.89
N TYR A 64 -7.13 9.88 8.93
CA TYR A 64 -7.52 8.48 9.08
C TYR A 64 -6.32 7.55 9.26
N TYR A 65 -5.26 7.68 8.44
CA TYR A 65 -4.09 6.81 8.53
C TYR A 65 -3.10 7.15 9.67
N ASN A 66 -3.51 8.07 10.55
CA ASN A 66 -2.89 8.32 11.85
C ASN A 66 -3.71 7.75 13.03
N THR A 67 -4.74 6.92 12.77
CA THR A 67 -5.51 6.24 13.82
C THR A 67 -5.08 4.78 14.02
N ALA A 68 -5.48 4.19 15.15
CA ALA A 68 -5.29 2.77 15.39
C ALA A 68 -6.17 1.89 14.48
N GLU A 69 -7.34 2.41 14.10
CA GLU A 69 -8.35 1.70 13.30
C GLU A 69 -7.87 1.45 11.87
N SER A 70 -6.92 2.25 11.37
CA SER A 70 -6.35 2.11 10.03
C SER A 70 -5.30 1.01 9.92
N ILE A 71 -4.97 0.32 11.03
CA ILE A 71 -3.95 -0.72 11.09
C ILE A 71 -4.63 -2.09 11.02
N ASP A 72 -4.18 -2.94 10.11
CA ASP A 72 -4.59 -4.34 10.06
C ASP A 72 -3.36 -5.27 10.21
N GLY A 73 -3.18 -5.81 11.42
CA GLY A 73 -2.05 -6.69 11.72
C GLY A 73 -0.71 -5.97 11.53
N GLN A 74 0.08 -6.44 10.57
CA GLN A 74 1.35 -5.80 10.18
C GLN A 74 1.20 -4.74 9.09
N TRP A 75 0.03 -4.69 8.43
CA TRP A 75 -0.23 -3.74 7.35
C TRP A 75 -0.73 -2.43 7.93
N TYR A 76 0.00 -1.38 7.62
CA TYR A 76 -0.35 0.00 7.95
C TYR A 76 0.10 0.88 6.81
N VAL A 77 -0.67 1.93 6.52
CA VAL A 77 -0.30 2.88 5.49
C VAL A 77 0.55 3.99 6.10
N PHE A 78 1.66 4.29 5.45
CA PHE A 78 2.40 5.52 5.64
C PHE A 78 2.20 6.40 4.40
N ILE A 79 2.21 7.72 4.62
CA ILE A 79 2.05 8.70 3.55
C ILE A 79 3.22 9.68 3.63
N LEU A 80 3.87 9.90 2.49
CA LEU A 80 4.86 10.95 2.31
C LEU A 80 4.29 12.06 1.44
N ASP A 81 4.72 13.29 1.71
CA ASP A 81 4.44 14.42 0.85
C ASP A 81 5.38 14.46 -0.38
N GLU A 82 5.24 15.53 -1.16
CA GLU A 82 5.94 15.74 -2.42
C GLU A 82 7.47 15.84 -2.27
N ASP A 83 7.94 16.15 -1.06
CA ASP A 83 9.36 16.27 -0.70
C ASP A 83 9.86 15.04 0.08
N ALA A 84 9.09 13.95 0.05
CA ALA A 84 9.34 12.70 0.77
C ALA A 84 9.42 12.88 2.30
N VAL A 85 8.67 13.85 2.84
CA VAL A 85 8.48 14.04 4.29
C VAL A 85 7.31 13.18 4.75
N ILE A 86 7.47 12.48 5.87
CA ILE A 86 6.40 11.67 6.45
C ILE A 86 5.28 12.58 6.97
N ILE A 87 4.06 12.42 6.44
CA ILE A 87 2.87 13.15 6.90
C ILE A 87 1.84 12.24 7.58
N SER A 88 1.97 10.91 7.44
CA SER A 88 1.14 9.93 8.14
C SER A 88 1.96 8.68 8.44
N HIS A 89 1.97 8.21 9.69
CA HIS A 89 2.62 6.97 10.10
C HIS A 89 2.14 6.49 11.48
N ALA A 90 0.94 5.88 11.54
CA ALA A 90 0.31 5.50 12.82
C ALA A 90 1.19 4.70 13.80
N PRO A 91 1.99 3.69 13.39
CA PRO A 91 2.84 2.95 14.34
C PRO A 91 4.04 3.73 14.88
N THR A 92 4.45 4.80 14.21
CA THR A 92 5.63 5.60 14.57
C THR A 92 5.34 7.09 14.37
N PRO A 93 4.44 7.70 15.16
CA PRO A 93 4.07 9.11 14.99
C PRO A 93 5.24 10.08 15.17
N ALA A 94 6.30 9.65 15.88
CA ALA A 94 7.53 10.41 16.05
C ALA A 94 8.28 10.68 14.73
N ASP A 95 7.99 9.92 13.67
CA ASP A 95 8.60 10.14 12.36
C ASP A 95 7.88 11.20 11.51
N ILE A 96 6.67 11.61 11.90
CA ILE A 96 5.91 12.64 11.18
C ILE A 96 6.70 13.96 11.18
N GLY A 97 6.85 14.57 10.00
CA GLY A 97 7.64 15.79 9.76
C GLY A 97 9.12 15.55 9.43
N ARG A 98 9.59 14.30 9.45
CA ARG A 98 10.97 13.94 9.04
C ARG A 98 11.03 13.57 7.56
N SER A 99 12.15 13.86 6.90
CA SER A 99 12.38 13.53 5.49
C SER A 99 13.06 12.17 5.32
N LEU A 100 12.63 11.41 4.30
CA LEU A 100 13.35 10.21 3.86
C LEU A 100 14.64 10.51 3.07
N TYR A 101 14.97 11.77 2.81
CA TYR A 101 16.28 12.13 2.29
C TYR A 101 17.35 12.29 3.37
N ASP A 102 16.94 12.31 4.64
CA ASP A 102 17.81 12.39 5.80
C ASP A 102 18.13 10.99 6.37
N ASP A 103 18.55 10.93 7.64
CA ASP A 103 18.93 9.71 8.34
C ASP A 103 17.80 8.68 8.43
N LEU A 104 16.54 9.13 8.46
CA LEU A 104 15.36 8.26 8.47
C LEU A 104 15.27 7.36 7.24
N GLY A 105 15.76 7.82 6.08
CA GLY A 105 15.72 7.06 4.83
C GLY A 105 16.85 6.05 4.64
N VAL A 106 17.63 5.76 5.69
CA VAL A 106 18.74 4.81 5.69
C VAL A 106 18.49 3.75 6.74
N ASP A 107 18.46 2.48 6.35
CA ASP A 107 18.25 1.40 7.31
C ASP A 107 19.52 1.07 8.12
N VAL A 108 19.37 0.19 9.11
CA VAL A 108 20.46 -0.24 10.00
C VAL A 108 21.62 -0.94 9.29
N THR A 109 21.45 -1.36 8.04
CA THR A 109 22.51 -1.96 7.20
C THR A 109 23.27 -0.92 6.39
N GLY A 110 22.82 0.34 6.40
CA GLY A 110 23.35 1.42 5.57
C GLY A 110 22.68 1.52 4.20
N TYR A 111 21.58 0.79 3.95
CA TYR A 111 20.84 0.88 2.70
C TYR A 111 19.93 2.11 2.68
N ALA A 112 20.19 3.03 1.75
CA ALA A 112 19.41 4.26 1.56
C ALA A 112 18.11 3.98 0.80
N PHE A 113 17.10 3.46 1.48
CA PHE A 113 15.80 3.12 0.89
C PHE A 113 14.95 4.35 0.54
N GLY A 114 15.16 5.49 1.21
CA GLY A 114 14.39 6.73 1.01
C GLY A 114 14.35 7.22 -0.43
N PRO A 115 15.50 7.42 -1.11
CA PRO A 115 15.54 7.77 -2.53
C PRO A 115 14.86 6.74 -3.46
N HIS A 116 14.90 5.44 -3.11
CA HIS A 116 14.22 4.41 -3.88
C HIS A 116 12.70 4.48 -3.72
N MET A 117 12.22 4.83 -2.52
CA MET A 117 10.81 5.05 -2.23
C MET A 117 10.27 6.30 -2.94
N ALA A 118 11.00 7.42 -2.88
CA ALA A 118 10.65 8.66 -3.58
C ALA A 118 10.69 8.53 -5.12
N ALA A 119 11.33 7.47 -5.64
CA ALA A 119 11.32 7.10 -7.06
C ALA A 119 10.15 6.18 -7.44
N ALA A 120 9.15 5.98 -6.58
CA ALA A 120 7.90 5.32 -6.94
C ALA A 120 7.10 6.17 -7.94
N THR A 121 6.32 5.48 -8.77
CA THR A 121 5.46 6.06 -9.80
C THR A 121 4.00 5.67 -9.55
N GLU A 122 3.08 6.11 -10.41
CA GLU A 122 1.68 5.68 -10.38
C GLU A 122 1.51 4.18 -10.62
N SER A 123 2.45 3.51 -11.28
CA SER A 123 2.44 2.04 -11.44
C SER A 123 2.88 1.29 -10.18
N GLY A 124 3.32 2.03 -9.16
CA GLY A 124 3.86 1.51 -7.92
C GLY A 124 5.26 0.90 -8.03
N ARG A 125 5.86 0.66 -6.88
CA ARG A 125 7.20 0.12 -6.72
C ARG A 125 7.30 -0.71 -5.44
N TRP A 126 7.99 -1.85 -5.53
CA TRP A 126 8.43 -2.60 -4.35
C TRP A 126 9.80 -2.12 -3.87
N ILE A 127 9.94 -1.93 -2.56
CA ILE A 127 11.19 -1.61 -1.88
C ILE A 127 11.30 -2.49 -0.64
N SER A 128 12.45 -3.15 -0.47
CA SER A 128 12.74 -3.98 0.71
C SER A 128 13.86 -3.34 1.52
N TYR A 129 13.67 -3.16 2.82
CA TYR A 129 14.62 -2.51 3.72
C TYR A 129 14.44 -3.01 5.15
N VAL A 130 15.44 -2.87 5.99
CA VAL A 130 15.31 -3.25 7.41
C VAL A 130 14.60 -2.14 8.17
N TYR A 131 13.52 -2.46 8.87
CA TYR A 131 12.76 -1.51 9.68
C TYR A 131 12.29 -2.12 10.98
N LEU A 132 11.92 -1.29 11.95
CA LEU A 132 11.31 -1.77 13.19
C LEU A 132 9.93 -2.36 12.88
N ASN A 133 9.75 -3.65 13.11
CA ASN A 133 8.43 -4.26 13.06
C ASN A 133 7.65 -3.89 14.34
N PRO A 134 6.54 -3.15 14.23
CA PRO A 134 5.76 -2.72 15.39
C PRO A 134 5.14 -3.89 16.17
N GLN A 135 4.95 -5.06 15.55
CA GLN A 135 4.37 -6.23 16.22
C GLN A 135 5.40 -6.99 17.06
N SER A 136 6.64 -7.15 16.57
CA SER A 136 7.68 -7.89 17.26
C SER A 136 8.64 -7.01 18.07
N GLY A 137 8.70 -5.71 17.77
CA GLY A 137 9.69 -4.78 18.33
C GLY A 137 11.11 -5.03 17.81
N ALA A 138 11.29 -5.88 16.80
CA ALA A 138 12.59 -6.22 16.24
C ALA A 138 12.85 -5.51 14.90
N ALA A 139 14.13 -5.32 14.57
CA ALA A 139 14.54 -4.90 13.24
C ALA A 139 14.42 -6.09 12.27
N GLU A 140 13.51 -5.97 11.30
CA GLU A 140 13.14 -7.02 10.36
C GLU A 140 13.05 -6.47 8.93
N THR A 141 13.07 -7.35 7.93
CA THR A 141 13.03 -6.96 6.53
C THR A 141 11.59 -6.61 6.21
N LYS A 142 11.32 -5.33 5.96
CA LYS A 142 10.02 -4.87 5.48
C LYS A 142 10.01 -4.84 3.96
N HIS A 143 8.98 -5.44 3.36
CA HIS A 143 8.68 -5.36 1.94
C HIS A 143 7.52 -4.38 1.75
N SER A 144 7.82 -3.18 1.24
CA SER A 144 6.82 -2.12 1.05
C SER A 144 6.45 -1.95 -0.42
N TRP A 145 5.15 -1.92 -0.71
CA TRP A 145 4.60 -1.45 -1.98
C TRP A 145 4.26 0.02 -1.85
N VAL A 146 4.76 0.85 -2.75
CA VAL A 146 4.57 2.31 -2.70
C VAL A 146 4.07 2.81 -4.04
N VAL A 147 3.02 3.61 -4.04
CA VAL A 147 2.40 4.23 -5.22
C VAL A 147 2.42 5.74 -5.07
N ARG A 148 2.80 6.44 -6.15
CA ARG A 148 2.73 7.90 -6.19
C ARG A 148 1.41 8.36 -6.80
N ARG A 149 0.73 9.32 -6.17
CA ARG A 149 -0.49 9.97 -6.68
C ARG A 149 -0.48 11.44 -6.28
N ASP A 150 -0.66 12.34 -7.25
CA ASP A 150 -0.67 13.80 -7.05
C ASP A 150 0.53 14.34 -6.27
N GLY A 151 1.69 13.73 -6.44
CA GLY A 151 2.91 14.10 -5.73
C GLY A 151 3.09 13.40 -4.38
N LEU A 152 2.03 12.89 -3.76
CA LEU A 152 2.09 12.09 -2.52
C LEU A 152 2.53 10.66 -2.80
N TYR A 153 3.11 10.03 -1.78
CA TYR A 153 3.53 8.62 -1.81
C TYR A 153 2.76 7.83 -0.76
N PHE A 154 1.95 6.88 -1.19
CA PHE A 154 1.19 5.98 -0.33
C PHE A 154 1.87 4.63 -0.29
N GLY A 155 2.18 4.13 0.90
CA GLY A 155 2.84 2.84 1.03
C GLY A 155 2.37 2.02 2.20
N SER A 156 2.39 0.70 2.03
CA SER A 156 2.17 -0.30 3.08
C SER A 156 3.11 -1.46 2.83
N GLY A 157 3.23 -2.38 3.78
CA GLY A 157 4.12 -3.53 3.64
C GLY A 157 3.91 -4.61 4.66
N TRP A 158 4.69 -5.67 4.49
CA TRP A 158 4.76 -6.82 5.39
C TRP A 158 6.22 -7.10 5.75
N TYR A 159 6.43 -7.87 6.82
CA TYR A 159 7.73 -8.15 7.41
C TYR A 159 8.11 -9.62 7.24
N GLU A 160 9.38 -9.83 6.98
CA GLU A 160 10.07 -11.11 7.05
C GLU A 160 11.18 -11.01 8.09
N VAL A 161 11.30 -12.02 8.96
CA VAL A 161 12.39 -12.08 9.94
C VAL A 161 13.72 -12.03 9.21
N THR A 162 14.53 -10.99 9.45
CA THR A 162 15.87 -10.89 8.86
C THR A 162 16.82 -11.89 9.52
N PRO A 163 17.38 -12.86 8.78
CA PRO A 163 18.39 -13.75 9.34
C PRO A 163 19.62 -12.95 9.81
N GLY A 164 19.95 -13.02 11.10
CA GLY A 164 21.14 -12.37 11.68
C GLY A 164 20.94 -10.95 12.23
N ALA A 165 19.79 -10.30 12.04
CA ALA A 165 19.54 -8.97 12.62
C ALA A 165 19.24 -9.02 14.14
N ALA A 166 18.62 -10.11 14.61
CA ALA A 166 18.28 -10.33 16.02
C ALA A 166 19.48 -10.37 17.00
N GLU A 167 20.73 -10.41 16.50
CA GLU A 167 21.92 -10.57 17.34
C GLU A 167 22.76 -9.30 17.53
N THR A 168 22.43 -8.17 16.87
CA THR A 168 23.25 -6.96 17.01
C THR A 168 22.91 -6.14 18.27
N PRO A 169 23.91 -5.79 19.12
CA PRO A 169 23.69 -5.02 20.36
C PRO A 169 22.99 -3.66 20.20
N HIS A 170 22.98 -3.10 18.98
CA HIS A 170 22.33 -1.82 18.69
C HIS A 170 20.80 -1.88 18.72
N SER A 171 20.18 -3.06 18.56
CA SER A 171 18.71 -3.20 18.69
C SER A 171 18.22 -3.09 20.15
N ARG A 172 19.13 -3.20 21.13
CA ARG A 172 18.82 -3.10 22.57
C ARG A 172 18.97 -1.69 23.16
N ALA A 173 19.47 -0.72 22.39
CA ALA A 173 19.94 0.57 22.91
C ALA A 173 19.07 1.79 22.56
N GLN A 174 17.97 1.61 21.84
CA GLN A 174 16.97 2.67 21.66
C GLN A 174 15.81 2.37 22.64
N PRO A 175 15.67 3.07 23.77
CA PRO A 175 14.46 2.98 24.58
C PRO A 175 13.35 3.60 23.74
N ASP A 176 12.55 2.74 23.09
CA ASP A 176 11.58 3.18 22.11
C ASP A 176 10.34 3.74 22.81
N VAL A 177 9.88 4.87 22.29
CA VAL A 177 8.56 5.42 22.62
C VAL A 177 7.41 4.51 22.13
N ASN A 178 7.73 3.49 21.31
CA ASN A 178 6.78 2.62 20.62
C ASN A 178 6.32 1.41 21.47
N THR A 179 7.17 0.86 22.36
CA THR A 179 6.75 -0.17 23.33
C THR A 179 5.56 0.33 24.16
N ARG A 180 5.55 1.62 24.54
CA ARG A 180 4.44 2.20 25.32
C ARG A 180 3.12 2.28 24.56
N TYR A 181 3.13 2.46 23.23
CA TYR A 181 1.91 2.53 22.44
C TYR A 181 1.22 1.16 22.36
N PHE A 182 1.98 0.09 22.10
CA PHE A 182 1.43 -1.26 22.04
C PHE A 182 1.15 -1.88 23.41
N GLU A 183 1.95 -1.56 24.43
CA GLU A 183 1.63 -1.88 25.82
C GLU A 183 0.33 -1.18 26.26
N GLN A 184 0.17 0.12 25.95
CA GLN A 184 -1.07 0.84 26.27
C GLN A 184 -2.27 0.25 25.54
N GLN A 185 -2.17 -0.08 24.25
CA GLN A 185 -3.28 -0.74 23.55
C GLN A 185 -3.57 -2.16 24.05
N ALA A 186 -2.56 -2.90 24.48
CA ALA A 186 -2.75 -4.22 25.10
C ALA A 186 -3.46 -4.08 26.45
N LEU A 187 -3.11 -3.06 27.25
CA LEU A 187 -3.76 -2.73 28.51
C LEU A 187 -5.21 -2.27 28.29
N ASP A 188 -5.45 -1.36 27.36
CA ASP A 188 -6.79 -0.85 27.05
C ASP A 188 -7.74 -1.97 26.59
N ARG A 189 -7.23 -2.98 25.86
CA ARG A 189 -7.99 -4.19 25.49
C ARG A 189 -8.30 -5.10 26.67
N LEU A 190 -7.38 -5.23 27.64
CA LEU A 190 -7.58 -6.03 28.85
C LEU A 190 -8.55 -5.36 29.84
N GLU A 191 -8.63 -4.03 29.83
CA GLU A 191 -9.58 -3.26 30.66
C GLU A 191 -10.99 -3.18 30.05
N ALA A 192 -11.14 -3.52 28.77
CA ALA A 192 -12.42 -3.54 28.05
C ALA A 192 -13.16 -4.89 28.11
N GLU A 193 -12.58 -5.91 28.75
CA GLU A 193 -13.19 -7.23 29.04
C GLU A 193 -13.66 -7.32 30.51
#